data_AF-A0A4R5UCN8-F1
#
_entry.id   AF-A0A4R5UCN8-F1
#
_cell.length_a   1.000
_cell.length_b   1.000
_cell.length_c   1.000
_cell.angle_alpha   90.00
_cell.angle_beta   90.00
_cell.angle_gamma   90.00
#
_symmetry.space_group_name_H-M   'P 1'
#
loop_
_entity.id
_entity.type
_entity.pdbx_description
1 polymer ?
#
loop_
_entity_poly.entity_id
_entity_poly.type
_entity_poly.pdbx_seq_one_letter_code
_entity_poly.pdbx_strand_id
1 'polypeptide(L)'
;MKSTRIASALLLLCLAAQAMAAEPAPPAQVMLLGTFHFANPGLDVVKSDVADVTTPANQAYLEGLASRLAAFAPTHVLVECTPAMQARYDGAFQAWRAGRAPLDVNETQQIGFRVAKAAGLSQVTCFDEGEVQWNSEPMFAYLGTHAPERKRALDATFAGLTTRENREQATLSLGELLQLTNDPSRDRENRDLYLVTNDLDAGGSFAGADAAASWWHRNFRMYANVQRVATPGKRVLVLAGQGHTAILKELLATDRQRQAQDVGPYLMP
;
A
#
# COMPACT_ATOMS: atom_id res chain seq x y z
N MET A 1 -79.62 -45.40 16.65
CA MET A 1 -79.19 -46.15 15.45
C MET A 1 -78.16 -45.32 14.70
N LYS A 2 -76.93 -45.85 14.48
CA LYS A 2 -75.98 -45.63 13.35
C LYS A 2 -75.65 -44.15 12.98
N SER A 3 -74.43 -43.68 12.72
CA SER A 3 -73.12 -44.27 12.46
C SER A 3 -72.09 -43.12 12.43
N THR A 4 -70.86 -43.45 12.82
CA THR A 4 -69.54 -42.87 12.55
C THR A 4 -69.39 -41.93 11.34
N ARG A 5 -68.57 -40.86 11.46
CA ARG A 5 -67.42 -40.56 10.57
C ARG A 5 -66.50 -39.48 11.13
N ILE A 6 -65.21 -39.78 11.02
CA ILE A 6 -64.00 -39.02 11.37
C ILE A 6 -63.75 -37.94 10.30
N ALA A 7 -63.26 -36.75 10.68
CA ALA A 7 -62.42 -35.94 9.80
C ALA A 7 -61.54 -34.96 10.60
N SER A 8 -60.23 -35.21 10.51
CA SER A 8 -59.12 -34.39 10.98
C SER A 8 -59.16 -32.97 10.40
N ALA A 9 -58.73 -31.97 11.18
CA ALA A 9 -58.28 -30.68 10.64
C ALA A 9 -57.10 -30.12 11.45
N LEU A 10 -55.92 -30.51 10.99
CA LEU A 10 -54.63 -29.84 10.99
C LEU A 10 -54.43 -28.63 11.93
N LEU A 11 -53.62 -28.85 12.96
CA LEU A 11 -52.81 -27.83 13.62
C LEU A 11 -51.73 -27.35 12.63
N LEU A 12 -52.02 -26.34 11.83
CA LEU A 12 -51.02 -25.62 11.02
C LEU A 12 -50.17 -24.75 11.95
N LEU A 13 -49.12 -25.35 12.52
CA LEU A 13 -47.98 -24.62 13.06
C LEU A 13 -47.27 -23.94 11.87
N CYS A 14 -47.59 -22.67 11.63
CA CYS A 14 -46.77 -21.80 10.78
C CYS A 14 -45.42 -21.60 11.47
N LEU A 15 -44.46 -22.52 11.22
CA LEU A 15 -43.04 -22.21 11.35
C LEU A 15 -42.68 -21.20 10.25
N ALA A 16 -42.95 -19.92 10.53
CA ALA A 16 -42.27 -18.84 9.84
C ALA A 16 -40.81 -18.87 10.31
N ALA A 17 -39.99 -19.71 9.69
CA ALA A 17 -38.56 -19.55 9.72
C ALA A 17 -38.25 -18.22 9.03
N GLN A 18 -38.24 -17.14 9.79
CA GLN A 18 -37.60 -15.91 9.36
C GLN A 18 -36.13 -16.26 9.18
N ALA A 19 -35.73 -16.52 7.94
CA ALA A 19 -34.35 -16.41 7.55
C ALA A 19 -33.95 -14.97 7.89
N MET A 20 -33.32 -14.77 9.05
CA MET A 20 -32.63 -13.52 9.33
C MET A 20 -31.58 -13.40 8.24
N ALA A 21 -31.88 -12.60 7.21
CA ALA A 21 -30.88 -12.20 6.25
C ALA A 21 -29.75 -11.57 7.07
N ALA A 22 -28.57 -12.20 7.06
CA ALA A 22 -27.41 -11.66 7.72
C ALA A 22 -27.23 -10.23 7.25
N GLU A 23 -27.04 -9.27 8.17
CA GLU A 23 -26.74 -7.90 7.78
C GLU A 23 -25.56 -7.91 6.81
N PRO A 24 -25.65 -7.18 5.69
CA PRO A 24 -24.56 -7.14 4.73
C PRO A 24 -23.31 -6.63 5.45
N ALA A 25 -22.21 -7.38 5.30
CA ALA A 25 -20.95 -7.02 5.93
C ALA A 25 -20.59 -5.57 5.55
N PRO A 26 -20.03 -4.78 6.49
CA PRO A 26 -19.67 -3.39 6.21
C PRO A 26 -18.64 -3.32 5.07
N PRO A 27 -18.53 -2.19 4.34
CA PRO A 27 -17.48 -2.01 3.36
C PRO A 27 -16.09 -2.31 3.93
N ALA A 28 -15.18 -2.79 3.09
CA ALA A 28 -13.81 -3.05 3.51
C ALA A 28 -13.14 -1.74 3.93
N GLN A 29 -12.39 -1.76 5.03
CA GLN A 29 -11.57 -0.64 5.48
C GLN A 29 -10.13 -0.84 5.02
N VAL A 30 -9.57 0.13 4.31
CA VAL A 30 -8.21 0.04 3.75
C VAL A 30 -7.38 1.20 4.29
N MET A 31 -6.27 0.86 4.94
CA MET A 31 -5.26 1.81 5.40
C MET A 31 -4.02 1.65 4.53
N LEU A 32 -3.62 2.73 3.85
CA LEU A 32 -2.42 2.76 3.00
C LEU A 32 -1.30 3.45 3.77
N LEU A 33 -0.20 2.75 4.00
CA LEU A 33 1.00 3.27 4.63
C LEU A 33 2.11 3.36 3.57
N GLY A 34 2.42 4.59 3.18
CA GLY A 34 3.58 4.90 2.34
C GLY A 34 4.88 4.85 3.15
N THR A 35 5.92 4.26 2.57
CA THR A 35 7.26 4.21 3.14
C THR A 35 8.30 4.76 2.17
N PHE A 36 9.42 5.25 2.69
CA PHE A 36 10.67 5.25 1.94
C PHE A 36 11.29 3.84 2.07
N HIS A 37 12.06 3.38 1.09
CA HIS A 37 12.65 2.05 1.16
C HIS A 37 13.77 2.00 2.21
N PHE A 38 13.57 1.27 3.32
CA PHE A 38 14.55 1.23 4.42
C PHE A 38 15.88 0.59 4.02
N ALA A 39 15.83 -0.32 3.03
CA ALA A 39 17.00 -0.98 2.48
C ALA A 39 17.62 -0.25 1.26
N ASN A 40 16.99 0.84 0.79
CA ASN A 40 17.29 1.56 -0.46
C ASN A 40 17.78 0.65 -1.61
N PRO A 41 16.89 -0.04 -2.34
CA PRO A 41 17.29 -0.88 -3.46
C PRO A 41 17.80 -0.07 -4.67
N GLY A 42 17.73 1.26 -4.64
CA GLY A 42 18.21 2.16 -5.70
C GLY A 42 17.34 2.18 -6.96
N LEU A 43 16.09 1.73 -6.86
CA LEU A 43 15.12 1.66 -7.96
C LEU A 43 14.32 2.96 -8.15
N ASP A 44 14.34 3.84 -7.16
CA ASP A 44 13.67 5.14 -7.24
C ASP A 44 14.42 6.12 -8.15
N VAL A 45 13.65 6.97 -8.82
CA VAL A 45 14.17 8.02 -9.70
C VAL A 45 14.98 9.05 -8.90
N VAL A 46 14.49 9.41 -7.71
CA VAL A 46 15.20 10.23 -6.73
C VAL A 46 15.90 9.27 -5.77
N LYS A 47 17.22 9.40 -5.63
CA LYS A 47 18.04 8.55 -4.74
C LYS A 47 18.37 9.31 -3.46
N SER A 48 18.37 8.63 -2.32
CA SER A 48 18.73 9.23 -1.02
C SER A 48 19.55 8.29 -0.13
N ASP A 49 20.17 8.84 0.92
CA ASP A 49 20.61 8.06 2.08
C ASP A 49 19.38 7.54 2.86
N VAL A 50 19.57 6.53 3.73
CA VAL A 50 18.50 5.97 4.56
C VAL A 50 18.88 5.95 6.02
N ALA A 51 17.95 6.40 6.87
CA ALA A 51 18.10 6.33 8.31
C ALA A 51 18.31 4.88 8.78
N ASP A 52 19.25 4.67 9.70
CA ASP A 52 19.50 3.35 10.28
C ASP A 52 18.34 2.93 11.19
N VAL A 53 17.49 2.05 10.67
CA VAL A 53 16.32 1.54 11.38
C VAL A 53 16.69 0.58 12.51
N THR A 54 17.93 0.09 12.58
CA THR A 54 18.38 -0.89 13.58
C THR A 54 18.79 -0.27 14.92
N THR A 55 18.90 1.06 14.99
CA THR A 55 19.23 1.75 16.25
C THR A 55 18.17 1.47 17.34
N PRO A 56 18.55 1.45 18.63
CA PRO A 56 17.60 1.17 19.72
C PRO A 56 16.37 2.09 19.73
N ALA A 57 16.56 3.38 19.42
CA ALA A 57 15.47 4.35 19.34
C ALA A 57 14.48 4.02 18.20
N ASN A 58 15.00 3.69 17.02
CA ASN A 58 14.16 3.34 15.87
C ASN A 58 13.47 1.97 16.07
N GLN A 59 14.14 1.00 16.69
CA GLN A 59 13.53 -0.28 17.06
C GLN A 59 12.38 -0.10 18.05
N ALA A 60 12.56 0.73 19.09
CA ALA A 60 11.50 1.05 20.05
C ALA A 60 10.32 1.78 19.36
N TYR A 61 10.60 2.73 18.47
CA TYR A 61 9.57 3.39 17.67
C TYR A 61 8.80 2.39 16.79
N LEU A 62 9.49 1.48 16.09
CA LEU A 62 8.86 0.48 15.23
C LEU A 62 7.99 -0.52 16.00
N GLU A 63 8.37 -0.88 17.23
CA GLU A 63 7.55 -1.70 18.12
C GLU A 63 6.28 -0.97 18.57
N GLY A 64 6.42 0.30 18.95
CA GLY A 64 5.28 1.17 19.26
C GLY A 64 4.37 1.37 18.05
N LEU A 65 4.92 1.64 16.87
CA LEU A 65 4.20 1.79 15.62
C LEU A 65 3.42 0.53 15.28
N ALA A 66 4.04 -0.64 15.39
CA ALA A 66 3.37 -1.91 15.13
C ALA A 66 2.17 -2.14 16.08
N SER A 67 2.32 -1.76 17.35
CA SER A 67 1.25 -1.84 18.34
C SER A 67 0.10 -0.87 18.04
N ARG A 68 0.40 0.38 17.65
CA ARG A 68 -0.61 1.36 17.22
C ARG A 68 -1.34 0.87 15.98
N LEU A 69 -0.62 0.46 14.94
CA LEU A 69 -1.22 -0.08 13.71
C LEU A 69 -2.01 -1.37 13.95
N ALA A 70 -1.65 -2.19 14.95
CA ALA A 70 -2.45 -3.34 15.35
C ALA A 70 -3.78 -2.94 16.02
N ALA A 71 -3.89 -1.75 16.60
CA ALA A 71 -5.16 -1.21 17.12
C ALA A 71 -6.17 -0.90 15.99
N PHE A 72 -5.69 -0.75 14.75
CA PHE A 72 -6.56 -0.81 13.56
C PHE A 72 -7.15 -2.21 13.35
N ALA A 73 -6.81 -3.24 14.14
CA ALA A 73 -7.32 -4.60 14.02
C ALA A 73 -7.29 -5.13 12.56
N PRO A 74 -6.13 -5.07 11.86
CA PRO A 74 -6.05 -5.52 10.49
C PRO A 74 -6.31 -7.03 10.42
N THR A 75 -7.21 -7.41 9.53
CA THR A 75 -7.44 -8.81 9.14
C THR A 75 -6.40 -9.30 8.13
N HIS A 76 -5.77 -8.36 7.42
CA HIS A 76 -4.74 -8.62 6.42
C HIS A 76 -3.69 -7.49 6.48
N VAL A 77 -2.43 -7.87 6.31
CA VAL A 77 -1.32 -6.95 6.07
C VAL A 77 -0.73 -7.29 4.72
N LEU A 78 -0.88 -6.37 3.77
CA LEU A 78 -0.33 -6.47 2.42
C LEU A 78 1.02 -5.77 2.37
N VAL A 79 2.01 -6.40 1.75
CA VAL A 79 3.38 -5.90 1.66
C VAL A 79 3.90 -5.99 0.23
N GLU A 80 4.79 -5.06 -0.13
CA GLU A 80 5.34 -4.90 -1.48
C GLU A 80 6.31 -6.03 -1.85
N CYS A 81 5.73 -7.17 -2.18
CA CYS A 81 6.35 -8.30 -2.84
C CYS A 81 5.40 -8.88 -3.88
N THR A 82 5.93 -9.51 -4.92
CA THR A 82 5.09 -10.10 -5.96
C THR A 82 4.44 -11.39 -5.44
N PRO A 83 3.25 -11.78 -5.92
CA PRO A 83 2.58 -13.02 -5.51
C PRO A 83 3.46 -14.28 -5.65
N ALA A 84 4.38 -14.32 -6.62
CA ALA A 84 5.34 -15.40 -6.79
C ALA A 84 6.30 -15.57 -5.60
N MET A 85 6.52 -14.51 -4.82
CA MET A 85 7.38 -14.52 -3.63
C MET A 85 6.64 -14.94 -2.34
N GLN A 86 5.32 -15.18 -2.37
CA GLN A 86 4.50 -15.41 -1.19
C GLN A 86 5.09 -16.49 -0.27
N ALA A 87 5.43 -17.67 -0.81
CA ALA A 87 5.98 -18.77 -0.02
C ALA A 87 7.31 -18.41 0.67
N ARG A 88 8.14 -17.57 0.04
CA ARG A 88 9.39 -17.08 0.62
C ARG A 88 9.09 -16.16 1.82
N TYR A 89 8.15 -15.23 1.68
CA TYR A 89 7.77 -14.33 2.77
C TYR A 89 7.07 -15.04 3.91
N ASP A 90 6.23 -16.05 3.62
CA ASP A 90 5.64 -16.91 4.64
C ASP A 90 6.72 -17.63 5.46
N GLY A 91 7.71 -18.23 4.76
CA GLY A 91 8.84 -18.89 5.40
C GLY A 91 9.65 -17.95 6.30
N ALA A 92 9.98 -16.75 5.79
CA ALA A 92 10.70 -15.72 6.55
C ALA A 92 9.89 -15.26 7.78
N PHE A 93 8.59 -15.02 7.62
CA PHE A 93 7.71 -14.63 8.72
C PHE A 93 7.64 -15.70 9.80
N GLN A 94 7.50 -16.98 9.43
CA GLN A 94 7.50 -18.09 10.40
C GLN A 94 8.84 -18.30 11.09
N ALA A 95 9.96 -18.11 10.38
CA ALA A 95 11.29 -18.21 10.98
C ALA A 95 11.50 -17.12 12.03
N TRP A 96 11.20 -15.87 11.70
CA TRP A 96 11.28 -14.76 12.64
C TRP A 96 10.33 -14.91 13.82
N ARG A 97 9.06 -15.26 13.57
CA ARG A 97 8.05 -15.44 14.61
C ARG A 97 8.43 -16.53 15.62
N ALA A 98 9.15 -17.55 15.17
CA ALA A 98 9.69 -18.64 16.01
C ALA A 98 11.05 -18.33 16.65
N GLY A 99 11.60 -17.12 16.48
CA GLY A 99 12.93 -16.75 16.99
C GLY A 99 14.10 -17.44 16.29
N ARG A 100 13.87 -18.03 15.11
CA ARG A 100 14.88 -18.76 14.33
C ARG A 100 15.65 -17.88 13.34
N ALA A 101 15.18 -16.67 13.09
CA ALA A 101 15.84 -15.69 12.23
C ALA A 101 15.59 -14.26 12.76
N PRO A 102 16.55 -13.32 12.62
CA PRO A 102 16.29 -11.91 12.85
C PRO A 102 15.40 -11.34 11.74
N LEU A 103 14.89 -10.12 11.95
CA LEU A 103 14.29 -9.34 10.86
C LEU A 103 15.39 -8.73 10.00
N ASP A 104 15.18 -8.71 8.69
CA ASP A 104 15.93 -7.86 7.77
C ASP A 104 15.56 -6.38 7.98
N VAL A 105 16.43 -5.49 7.49
CA VAL A 105 16.27 -4.04 7.62
C VAL A 105 15.16 -3.43 6.76
N ASN A 106 14.58 -4.19 5.81
CA ASN A 106 13.54 -3.67 4.93
C ASN A 106 12.21 -3.39 5.67
N GLU A 107 11.43 -2.46 5.13
CA GLU A 107 10.13 -2.02 5.63
C GLU A 107 9.11 -3.16 5.76
N THR A 108 9.13 -4.13 4.83
CA THR A 108 8.23 -5.29 4.88
C THR A 108 8.40 -6.07 6.17
N GLN A 109 9.64 -6.26 6.61
CA GLN A 109 9.95 -6.97 7.84
C GLN A 109 9.89 -6.04 9.07
N GLN A 110 10.46 -4.85 8.98
CA GLN A 110 10.49 -3.90 10.09
C GLN A 110 9.11 -3.37 10.49
N ILE A 111 8.15 -3.28 9.56
CA ILE A 111 6.77 -2.84 9.82
C ILE A 111 5.79 -3.98 9.55
N GLY A 112 5.74 -4.50 8.33
CA GLY A 112 4.71 -5.45 7.90
C GLY A 112 4.64 -6.71 8.77
N PHE A 113 5.79 -7.37 9.01
CA PHE A 113 5.85 -8.55 9.88
C PHE A 113 5.48 -8.20 11.32
N ARG A 114 5.97 -7.07 11.84
CA ARG A 114 5.65 -6.64 13.22
C ARG A 114 4.16 -6.42 13.42
N VAL A 115 3.50 -5.72 12.50
CA VAL A 115 2.05 -5.49 12.54
C VAL A 115 1.29 -6.81 12.42
N ALA A 116 1.66 -7.67 11.47
CA ALA A 116 1.00 -8.97 11.29
C ALA A 116 1.09 -9.83 12.56
N LYS A 117 2.25 -9.88 13.22
CA LYS A 117 2.42 -10.57 14.51
C LYS A 117 1.57 -9.94 15.61
N ALA A 118 1.59 -8.62 15.75
CA ALA A 118 0.83 -7.91 16.78
C ALA A 118 -0.69 -8.05 16.59
N ALA A 119 -1.17 -8.17 15.35
CA ALA A 119 -2.56 -8.44 15.01
C ALA A 119 -2.95 -9.94 15.07
N GLY A 120 -2.04 -10.83 15.46
CA GLY A 120 -2.30 -12.27 15.58
C GLY A 120 -2.42 -13.01 14.23
N LEU A 121 -1.95 -12.41 13.13
CA LEU A 121 -1.99 -13.02 11.81
C LEU A 121 -0.92 -14.10 11.64
N SER A 122 -1.23 -15.08 10.79
CA SER A 122 -0.30 -16.16 10.44
C SER A 122 0.66 -15.80 9.31
N GLN A 123 0.41 -14.73 8.57
CA GLN A 123 1.21 -14.33 7.41
C GLN A 123 0.96 -12.87 7.03
N VAL A 124 1.83 -12.34 6.17
CA VAL A 124 1.56 -11.16 5.34
C VAL A 124 1.12 -11.61 3.95
N THR A 125 0.57 -10.72 3.13
CA THR A 125 0.15 -11.02 1.75
C THR A 125 0.93 -10.18 0.75
N CYS A 126 1.60 -10.83 -0.20
CA CYS A 126 2.26 -10.17 -1.33
C CYS A 126 1.21 -9.59 -2.29
N PHE A 127 1.36 -8.32 -2.68
CA PHE A 127 0.39 -7.65 -3.58
C PHE A 127 1.03 -6.84 -4.72
N ASP A 128 2.35 -6.74 -4.77
CA ASP A 128 3.05 -5.97 -5.78
C ASP A 128 2.83 -6.55 -7.20
N GLU A 129 2.97 -5.70 -8.20
CA GLU A 129 3.03 -6.07 -9.60
C GLU A 129 4.43 -5.72 -10.12
N GLY A 130 5.19 -6.74 -10.52
CA GLY A 130 6.57 -6.57 -10.98
C GLY A 130 6.80 -6.67 -12.50
N GLU A 131 5.76 -6.90 -13.29
CA GLU A 131 5.85 -7.08 -14.75
C GLU A 131 5.73 -5.76 -15.52
N VAL A 132 4.89 -4.83 -15.04
CA VAL A 132 4.74 -3.50 -15.63
C VAL A 132 5.69 -2.56 -14.91
N GLN A 133 6.71 -2.10 -15.62
CA GLN A 133 7.65 -1.09 -15.11
C GLN A 133 7.32 0.30 -15.66
N TRP A 134 7.95 1.33 -15.09
CA TRP A 134 7.85 2.69 -15.63
C TRP A 134 8.59 2.77 -16.97
N ASN A 135 7.84 2.93 -18.06
CA ASN A 135 8.38 3.01 -19.42
C ASN A 135 8.84 4.44 -19.75
N SER A 136 9.90 4.91 -19.09
CA SER A 136 10.37 6.30 -19.21
C SER A 136 11.47 6.51 -20.24
N GLU A 137 12.09 5.44 -20.75
CA GLU A 137 13.23 5.54 -21.66
C GLU A 137 12.93 6.34 -22.94
N PRO A 138 11.80 6.11 -23.67
CA PRO A 138 11.46 6.91 -24.85
C PRO A 138 11.25 8.40 -24.51
N MET A 139 10.64 8.68 -23.36
CA MET A 139 10.42 10.03 -22.87
C MET A 139 11.75 10.75 -22.59
N PHE A 140 12.68 10.11 -21.88
CA PHE A 140 13.99 10.71 -21.58
C PHE A 140 14.84 10.90 -22.84
N ALA A 141 14.78 9.97 -23.80
CA ALA A 141 15.42 10.11 -25.09
C ALA A 141 14.87 11.32 -25.86
N TYR A 142 13.54 11.44 -25.97
CA TYR A 142 12.91 12.59 -26.61
C TYR A 142 13.29 13.92 -25.93
N LEU A 143 13.21 13.95 -24.59
CA LEU A 143 13.54 15.14 -23.80
C LEU A 143 14.99 15.58 -24.00
N GLY A 144 15.93 14.63 -24.05
CA GLY A 144 17.35 14.91 -24.29
C GLY A 144 17.63 15.46 -25.68
N THR A 145 16.98 14.94 -26.71
CA THR A 145 17.21 15.37 -28.10
C THR A 145 16.49 16.68 -28.44
N HIS A 146 15.25 16.85 -27.99
CA HIS A 146 14.37 17.92 -28.47
C HIS A 146 14.16 19.06 -27.47
N ALA A 147 14.45 18.86 -26.18
CA ALA A 147 14.22 19.87 -25.14
C ALA A 147 15.32 19.87 -24.05
N PRO A 148 16.60 20.09 -24.40
CA PRO A 148 17.72 19.96 -23.47
C PRO A 148 17.66 20.93 -22.28
N GLU A 149 17.10 22.14 -22.44
CA GLU A 149 16.89 23.07 -21.31
C GLU A 149 15.87 22.53 -20.31
N ARG A 150 14.77 21.95 -20.81
CA ARG A 150 13.76 21.32 -19.98
C ARG A 150 14.32 20.08 -19.28
N LYS A 151 15.18 19.32 -19.96
CA LYS A 151 15.93 18.23 -19.33
C LYS A 151 16.77 18.74 -18.17
N ARG A 152 17.55 19.81 -18.36
CA ARG A 152 18.36 20.42 -17.28
C ARG A 152 17.50 20.86 -16.10
N ALA A 153 16.35 21.48 -16.35
CA ALA A 153 15.43 21.89 -15.30
C ALA A 153 14.89 20.67 -14.52
N LEU A 154 14.51 19.59 -15.21
CA LEU A 154 14.06 18.35 -14.58
C LEU A 154 15.17 17.69 -13.75
N ASP A 155 16.39 17.60 -14.30
CA ASP A 155 17.55 17.07 -13.59
C ASP A 155 17.84 17.90 -12.31
N ALA A 156 17.71 19.24 -12.38
CA ALA A 156 17.87 20.12 -11.23
C ALA A 156 16.77 19.92 -10.17
N THR A 157 15.52 19.68 -10.59
CA THR A 157 14.43 19.30 -9.68
C THR A 157 14.77 18.00 -8.95
N PHE A 158 15.20 16.95 -9.66
CA PHE A 158 15.59 15.68 -9.04
C PHE A 158 16.74 15.85 -8.05
N ALA A 159 17.77 16.63 -8.41
CA ALA A 159 18.89 16.93 -7.50
C ALA A 159 18.44 17.68 -6.24
N GLY A 160 17.49 18.61 -6.38
CA GLY A 160 16.89 19.33 -5.25
C GLY A 160 16.10 18.40 -4.31
N LEU A 161 15.34 17.47 -4.87
CA LEU A 161 14.61 16.45 -4.10
C LEU A 161 15.56 15.53 -3.35
N THR A 162 16.58 14.98 -4.02
CA THR A 162 17.65 14.19 -3.37
C THR A 162 18.30 14.96 -2.22
N THR A 163 18.63 16.23 -2.43
CA THR A 163 19.25 17.07 -1.40
C THR A 163 18.35 17.22 -0.17
N ARG A 164 17.05 17.44 -0.41
CA ARG A 164 16.05 17.57 0.65
C ARG A 164 15.87 16.26 1.40
N GLU A 165 15.69 15.14 0.69
CA GLU A 165 15.49 13.82 1.28
C GLU A 165 16.71 13.41 2.11
N ASN A 166 17.94 13.63 1.63
CA ASN A 166 19.15 13.38 2.41
C ASN A 166 19.18 14.19 3.70
N ARG A 167 18.81 15.48 3.63
CA ARG A 167 18.73 16.32 4.82
C ARG A 167 17.68 15.80 5.80
N GLU A 168 16.50 15.46 5.31
CA GLU A 168 15.40 14.92 6.12
C GLU A 168 15.83 13.61 6.80
N GLN A 169 16.41 12.66 6.05
CA GLN A 169 16.93 11.38 6.56
C GLN A 169 18.01 11.56 7.63
N ALA A 170 18.84 12.60 7.50
CA ALA A 170 19.91 12.90 8.45
C ALA A 170 19.44 13.65 9.71
N THR A 171 18.28 14.32 9.68
CA THR A 171 17.87 15.27 10.72
C THR A 171 16.56 14.95 11.42
N LEU A 172 15.70 14.14 10.80
CA LEU A 172 14.38 13.81 11.33
C LEU A 172 14.38 12.42 11.97
N SER A 173 13.49 12.24 12.94
CA SER A 173 13.20 10.92 13.50
C SER A 173 12.46 10.05 12.48
N LEU A 174 12.49 8.73 12.68
CA LEU A 174 11.77 7.77 11.82
C LEU A 174 10.26 8.04 11.77
N GLY A 175 9.67 8.53 12.87
CA GLY A 175 8.26 8.92 12.91
C GLY A 175 7.94 10.13 12.03
N GLU A 176 8.77 11.17 12.12
CA GLU A 176 8.63 12.37 11.28
C GLU A 176 8.84 12.06 9.80
N LEU A 177 9.81 11.20 9.46
CA LEU A 177 10.02 10.74 8.09
C LEU A 177 8.79 10.01 7.53
N LEU A 178 8.19 9.10 8.31
CA LEU A 178 6.98 8.40 7.91
C LEU A 178 5.77 9.34 7.82
N GLN A 179 5.67 10.34 8.70
CA GLN A 179 4.63 11.39 8.58
C GLN A 179 4.77 12.17 7.29
N LEU A 180 5.97 12.66 6.97
CA LEU A 180 6.22 13.36 5.70
C LEU A 180 5.89 12.45 4.52
N THR A 181 6.33 11.19 4.55
CA THR A 181 6.06 10.21 3.49
C THR A 181 4.55 9.98 3.27
N ASN A 182 3.71 10.26 4.26
CA ASN A 182 2.26 10.13 4.15
C ASN A 182 1.50 11.46 4.10
N ASP A 183 2.22 12.57 4.00
CA ASP A 183 1.63 13.90 3.90
C ASP A 183 0.99 14.11 2.51
N PRO A 184 -0.25 14.63 2.42
CA PRO A 184 -0.92 14.86 1.14
C PRO A 184 -0.16 15.76 0.16
N SER A 185 0.68 16.69 0.64
CA SER A 185 1.54 17.51 -0.21
C SER A 185 2.70 16.71 -0.81
N ARG A 186 3.27 15.77 -0.05
CA ARG A 186 4.30 14.85 -0.54
C ARG A 186 3.73 13.83 -1.51
N ASP A 187 2.52 13.31 -1.24
CA ASP A 187 1.81 12.46 -2.20
C ASP A 187 1.55 13.21 -3.52
N ARG A 188 1.17 14.48 -3.48
CA ARG A 188 0.98 15.31 -4.68
C ARG A 188 2.29 15.53 -5.44
N GLU A 189 3.35 15.89 -4.74
CA GLU A 189 4.69 16.07 -5.32
C GLU A 189 5.17 14.79 -6.00
N ASN A 190 4.99 13.64 -5.34
CA ASN A 190 5.36 12.34 -5.89
C ASN A 190 4.61 12.02 -7.20
N ARG A 191 3.28 12.23 -7.23
CA ARG A 191 2.49 12.03 -8.46
C ARG A 191 2.92 12.98 -9.59
N ASP A 192 3.26 14.22 -9.25
CA ASP A 192 3.70 15.22 -10.23
C ASP A 192 5.01 14.82 -10.93
N LEU A 193 5.92 14.10 -10.26
CA LEU A 193 7.17 13.60 -10.88
C LEU A 193 6.92 12.74 -12.13
N TYR A 194 5.78 12.04 -12.18
CA TYR A 194 5.40 11.19 -13.29
C TYR A 194 4.49 11.90 -14.31
N LEU A 195 3.98 13.10 -13.97
CA LEU A 195 3.05 13.88 -14.80
C LEU A 195 3.70 15.12 -15.43
N VAL A 196 4.77 15.65 -14.83
CA VAL A 196 5.42 16.91 -15.24
C VAL A 196 5.97 16.89 -16.67
N THR A 197 6.15 15.71 -17.27
CA THR A 197 6.61 15.49 -18.65
C THR A 197 5.49 15.07 -19.60
N ASN A 198 4.23 15.05 -19.17
CA ASN A 198 3.12 14.45 -19.91
C ASN A 198 2.86 15.07 -21.29
N ASP A 199 3.12 16.37 -21.46
CA ASP A 199 2.95 17.11 -22.72
C ASP A 199 4.09 16.87 -23.74
N LEU A 200 5.15 16.13 -23.36
CA LEU A 200 6.26 15.87 -24.27
C LEU A 200 5.79 15.09 -25.51
N ASP A 201 6.07 15.70 -26.65
CA ASP A 201 5.71 15.21 -27.99
C ASP A 201 4.19 14.98 -28.17
N ALA A 202 3.37 15.80 -27.52
CA ALA A 202 1.93 15.79 -27.72
C ALA A 202 1.57 16.12 -29.19
N GLY A 203 0.75 15.27 -29.81
CA GLY A 203 0.44 15.33 -31.24
C GLY A 203 1.46 14.61 -32.14
N GLY A 204 2.58 14.14 -31.56
CA GLY A 204 3.58 13.27 -32.18
C GLY A 204 3.50 11.85 -31.61
N SER A 205 4.59 11.38 -31.01
CA SER A 205 4.68 10.06 -30.39
C SER A 205 3.99 9.95 -29.04
N PHE A 206 3.62 11.06 -28.40
CA PHE A 206 3.10 11.09 -27.02
C PHE A 206 4.04 10.46 -25.97
N ALA A 207 5.36 10.50 -26.21
CA ALA A 207 6.36 9.89 -25.33
C ALA A 207 6.17 10.25 -23.85
N GLY A 208 5.82 11.51 -23.54
CA GLY A 208 5.51 11.96 -22.19
C GLY A 208 4.29 11.27 -21.57
N ALA A 209 3.17 11.30 -22.28
CA ALA A 209 1.92 10.72 -21.82
C ALA A 209 1.99 9.19 -21.68
N ASP A 210 2.70 8.50 -22.57
CA ASP A 210 2.90 7.05 -22.49
C ASP A 210 3.76 6.65 -21.28
N ALA A 211 4.81 7.44 -20.97
CA ALA A 211 5.61 7.24 -19.77
C ALA A 211 4.76 7.44 -18.51
N ALA A 212 3.96 8.51 -18.43
CA ALA A 212 3.05 8.75 -17.32
C ALA A 212 2.03 7.61 -17.18
N ALA A 213 1.36 7.24 -18.27
CA ALA A 213 0.35 6.18 -18.29
C ALA A 213 0.91 4.83 -17.83
N SER A 214 2.16 4.49 -18.17
CA SER A 214 2.79 3.24 -17.74
C SER A 214 2.96 3.15 -16.20
N TRP A 215 3.25 4.27 -15.53
CA TRP A 215 3.33 4.31 -14.07
C TRP A 215 1.96 4.12 -13.42
N TRP A 216 0.92 4.76 -13.97
CA TRP A 216 -0.45 4.52 -13.52
C TRP A 216 -0.90 3.09 -13.80
N HIS A 217 -0.48 2.48 -14.91
CA HIS A 217 -0.82 1.11 -15.26
C HIS A 217 -0.32 0.10 -14.22
N ARG A 218 0.95 0.19 -13.79
CA ARG A 218 1.47 -0.65 -12.68
C ARG A 218 0.62 -0.48 -11.43
N ASN A 219 0.35 0.77 -11.04
CA ASN A 219 -0.42 1.09 -9.84
C ASN A 219 -1.89 0.67 -9.92
N PHE A 220 -2.52 0.67 -11.10
CA PHE A 220 -3.85 0.09 -11.29
C PHE A 220 -3.86 -1.41 -11.02
N ARG A 221 -2.82 -2.14 -11.48
CA ARG A 221 -2.72 -3.59 -11.21
C ARG A 221 -2.43 -3.88 -9.74
N MET A 222 -1.53 -3.11 -9.11
CA MET A 222 -1.31 -3.20 -7.66
C MET A 222 -2.60 -2.92 -6.88
N TYR A 223 -3.37 -1.90 -7.28
CA TYR A 223 -4.65 -1.61 -6.64
C TYR A 223 -5.64 -2.76 -6.84
N ALA A 224 -5.72 -3.38 -8.02
CA ALA A 224 -6.55 -4.55 -8.25
C ALA A 224 -6.22 -5.72 -7.30
N ASN A 225 -4.94 -5.90 -6.94
CA ASN A 225 -4.54 -6.88 -5.92
C ASN A 225 -5.03 -6.50 -4.52
N VAL A 226 -4.98 -5.21 -4.15
CA VAL A 226 -5.60 -4.71 -2.91
C VAL A 226 -7.10 -4.99 -2.92
N GLN A 227 -7.78 -4.71 -4.03
CA GLN A 227 -9.21 -4.91 -4.19
C GLN A 227 -9.63 -6.38 -4.00
N ARG A 228 -8.82 -7.32 -4.49
CA ARG A 228 -9.06 -8.76 -4.34
C ARG A 228 -9.08 -9.21 -2.88
N VAL A 229 -8.29 -8.57 -2.01
CA VAL A 229 -8.22 -8.89 -0.57
C VAL A 229 -9.23 -8.08 0.24
N ALA A 230 -9.41 -6.80 -0.11
CA ALA A 230 -10.31 -5.85 0.56
C ALA A 230 -11.78 -6.08 0.18
N THR A 231 -12.31 -7.23 0.62
CA THR A 231 -13.72 -7.62 0.52
C THR A 231 -14.52 -7.13 1.73
N PRO A 232 -15.87 -7.01 1.66
CA PRO A 232 -16.68 -6.54 2.77
C PRO A 232 -16.37 -7.25 4.10
N GLY A 233 -16.30 -6.47 5.19
CA GLY A 233 -15.94 -6.92 6.53
C GLY A 233 -14.43 -7.02 6.78
N LYS A 234 -13.57 -6.85 5.75
CA LYS A 234 -12.11 -6.88 5.93
C LYS A 234 -11.56 -5.52 6.33
N ARG A 235 -10.54 -5.56 7.18
CA ARG A 235 -9.69 -4.43 7.56
C ARG A 235 -8.29 -4.73 7.03
N VAL A 236 -7.81 -3.93 6.09
CA VAL A 236 -6.60 -4.23 5.30
C VAL A 236 -5.59 -3.10 5.50
N LEU A 237 -4.45 -3.42 6.08
CA LEU A 237 -3.28 -2.54 6.04
C LEU A 237 -2.47 -2.87 4.78
N VAL A 238 -2.11 -1.87 4.00
CA VAL A 238 -1.26 -2.00 2.81
C VAL A 238 0.01 -1.18 3.04
N LEU A 239 1.16 -1.84 2.92
CA LEU A 239 2.48 -1.25 3.08
C LEU A 239 3.23 -1.29 1.75
N ALA A 240 3.60 -0.13 1.23
CA ALA A 240 4.41 0.00 0.02
C ALA A 240 5.14 1.34 -0.02
N GLY A 241 6.11 1.45 -0.93
CA GLY A 241 6.80 2.68 -1.26
C GLY A 241 5.84 3.83 -1.53
N GLN A 242 6.25 5.05 -1.17
CA GLN A 242 5.47 6.26 -1.43
C GLN A 242 5.13 6.41 -2.91
N GLY A 243 6.07 6.06 -3.80
CA GLY A 243 5.88 6.05 -5.25
C GLY A 243 4.62 5.33 -5.71
N HIS A 244 4.22 4.30 -4.98
CA HIS A 244 2.99 3.54 -5.23
C HIS A 244 1.82 4.10 -4.45
N THR A 245 1.96 4.23 -3.13
CA THR A 245 0.86 4.61 -2.25
C THR A 245 0.30 6.00 -2.57
N ALA A 246 1.09 6.93 -3.10
CA ALA A 246 0.63 8.23 -3.54
C ALA A 246 -0.47 8.14 -4.62
N ILE A 247 -0.41 7.16 -5.53
CA ILE A 247 -1.44 6.90 -6.53
C ILE A 247 -2.56 6.04 -5.93
N LEU A 248 -2.20 4.99 -5.18
CA LEU A 248 -3.20 4.10 -4.57
C LEU A 248 -4.18 4.85 -3.64
N LYS A 249 -3.72 5.88 -2.94
CA LYS A 249 -4.57 6.75 -2.09
C LYS A 249 -5.64 7.47 -2.91
N GLU A 250 -5.31 7.96 -4.11
CA GLU A 250 -6.26 8.61 -5.01
C GLU A 250 -7.27 7.61 -5.58
N LEU A 251 -6.79 6.41 -5.97
CA LEU A 251 -7.66 5.32 -6.42
C LEU A 251 -8.63 4.88 -5.32
N LEU A 252 -8.14 4.73 -4.09
CA LEU A 252 -8.94 4.37 -2.93
C LEU A 252 -9.96 5.45 -2.55
N ALA A 253 -9.59 6.73 -2.63
CA ALA A 253 -10.52 7.84 -2.40
C ALA A 253 -11.66 7.89 -3.44
N THR A 254 -11.40 7.39 -4.65
CA THR A 254 -12.38 7.33 -5.75
C THR A 254 -13.29 6.10 -5.66
N ASP A 255 -12.79 5.01 -5.07
CA ASP A 255 -13.50 3.73 -4.98
C ASP A 255 -14.63 3.75 -3.94
N ARG A 256 -15.88 3.57 -4.39
CA ARG A 256 -17.07 3.62 -3.53
C ARG A 256 -17.35 2.33 -2.76
N GLN A 257 -16.65 1.23 -3.06
CA GLN A 257 -16.86 -0.08 -2.42
C GLN A 257 -15.94 -0.32 -1.22
N ARG A 258 -14.95 0.57 -1.02
CA ARG A 258 -13.93 0.50 0.03
C ARG A 258 -13.86 1.84 0.76
N GLN A 259 -13.58 1.78 2.05
CA GLN A 259 -13.44 2.96 2.89
C GLN A 259 -11.98 3.21 3.22
N ALA A 260 -11.46 4.38 2.85
CA ALA A 260 -10.12 4.80 3.27
C ALA A 260 -10.06 5.02 4.78
N GLN A 261 -8.94 4.58 5.38
CA GLN A 261 -8.59 4.83 6.77
C GLN A 261 -7.27 5.59 6.82
N ASP A 262 -7.28 6.74 7.49
CA ASP A 262 -6.09 7.57 7.63
C ASP A 262 -5.06 6.89 8.53
N VAL A 263 -3.82 6.84 8.05
CA VAL A 263 -2.68 6.27 8.78
C VAL A 263 -2.02 7.31 9.69
N GLY A 264 -2.19 8.61 9.41
CA GLY A 264 -1.54 9.71 10.14
C GLY A 264 -1.64 9.61 11.66
N PRO A 265 -2.82 9.34 12.25
CA PRO A 265 -2.98 9.19 13.70
C PRO A 265 -2.17 8.05 14.35
N TYR A 266 -1.66 7.11 13.55
CA TYR A 266 -0.88 5.96 14.03
C TYR A 266 0.63 6.19 13.96
N LEU A 267 1.09 7.22 13.25
CA LEU A 267 2.52 7.44 12.99
C LEU A 267 3.22 8.07 14.20
N MET A 268 2.50 8.78 15.06
CA MET A 268 3.08 9.37 16.27
C MET A 268 2.61 8.64 17.54
N PRO A 269 3.44 8.59 18.59
CA PRO A 269 3.05 8.07 19.90
C PRO A 269 1.90 8.84 20.55
#